data_AF-A0A2V9WFE2-F1
#
_entry.id   AF-A0A2V9WFE2-F1
#
_cell.length_a   1.000
_cell.length_b   1.000
_cell.length_c   1.000
_cell.angle_alpha   90.00
_cell.angle_beta   90.00
_cell.angle_gamma   90.00
#
_symmetry.space_group_name_H-M   'P 1'
#
loop_
_entity.id
_entity.type
_entity.pdbx_description
1 polymer ?
#
loop_
_entity_poly.entity_id
_entity_poly.type
_entity_poly.pdbx_seq_one_letter_code
_entity_poly.pdbx_strand_id
1 'polypeptide(L)'
;MKEDLPSLFWSLSELGSGLEALAGRSQLQPSPVQVPNPPSLISSLSDSAARRNALNQWIESAATRLGLEAEPSAVPYEGLERLVENAGPAVLQVPGSDTPGFL
;
A
#
# COMPACT_ATOMS: atom_id res chain seq x y z
N MET A 1 -9.65 25.46 0.57
CA MET A 1 -8.21 25.18 0.79
C MET A 1 -7.75 24.36 -0.38
N LYS A 2 -6.65 24.70 -1.05
CA LYS A 2 -6.01 23.76 -1.98
C LYS A 2 -5.25 22.80 -1.07
N GLU A 3 -5.82 21.63 -0.83
CA GLU A 3 -5.14 20.58 -0.08
C GLU A 3 -3.94 20.13 -0.89
N ASP A 4 -2.75 20.16 -0.29
CA ASP A 4 -1.56 19.57 -0.88
C ASP A 4 -1.71 18.04 -0.82
N LEU A 5 -2.42 17.50 -1.81
CA LEU A 5 -2.62 16.06 -2.00
C LEU A 5 -1.35 15.22 -1.81
N PRO A 6 -0.16 15.64 -2.28
CA PRO A 6 1.07 14.88 -2.06
C PRO A 6 1.42 14.63 -0.59
N SER A 7 1.00 15.51 0.32
CA SER A 7 1.24 15.35 1.77
C SER A 7 0.38 14.28 2.44
N LEU A 8 -0.67 13.82 1.74
CA LEU A 8 -1.58 12.79 2.21
C LEU A 8 -1.12 11.38 1.81
N PHE A 9 -0.15 11.27 0.89
CA PHE A 9 0.32 9.99 0.38
C PHE A 9 1.54 9.51 1.15
N TRP A 10 1.56 8.22 1.48
CA TRP A 10 2.81 7.56 1.82
C TRP A 10 3.65 7.40 0.56
N SER A 11 4.94 7.71 0.66
CA SER A 11 5.94 7.32 -0.32
C SER A 11 6.24 5.83 -0.23
N LEU A 12 6.92 5.28 -1.25
CA LEU A 12 7.39 3.89 -1.19
C LEU A 12 8.25 3.63 0.06
N SER A 13 9.07 4.59 0.49
CA SER A 13 9.90 4.48 1.70
C SER A 13 9.13 4.53 3.01
N GLU A 14 7.86 4.89 3.00
CA GLU A 14 7.00 4.96 4.19
C GLU A 14 6.00 3.81 4.24
N LEU A 15 5.90 3.02 3.17
CA LEU A 15 4.85 2.01 3.02
C LEU A 15 4.90 0.92 4.11
N GLY A 16 6.07 0.56 4.62
CA GLY A 16 6.20 -0.38 5.74
C GLY A 16 5.52 0.15 7.01
N SER A 17 5.88 1.37 7.41
CA SER A 17 5.25 2.06 8.53
C SER A 17 3.76 2.39 8.28
N GLY A 18 3.38 2.65 7.03
CA GLY A 18 1.99 2.82 6.61
C GLY A 18 1.16 1.56 6.86
N LEU A 19 1.67 0.38 6.51
CA LEU A 19 1.01 -0.91 6.78
C LEU A 19 0.88 -1.20 8.28
N GLU A 20 1.92 -0.93 9.07
CA GLU A 20 1.87 -1.04 10.53
C GLU A 20 0.79 -0.14 11.13
N ALA A 21 0.76 1.14 10.70
CA ALA A 21 -0.23 2.11 11.16
C ALA A 21 -1.65 1.73 10.73
N LEU A 22 -1.83 1.26 9.49
CA LEU A 22 -3.11 0.79 8.96
C LEU A 22 -3.63 -0.39 9.78
N ALA A 23 -2.78 -1.41 10.02
CA ALA A 23 -3.14 -2.57 10.82
C ALA A 23 -3.51 -2.19 12.27
N GLY A 24 -2.73 -1.30 12.89
CA GLY A 24 -2.99 -0.79 14.24
C GLY A 24 -4.31 -0.02 14.34
N ARG A 25 -4.59 0.88 13.40
CA ARG A 25 -5.84 1.67 13.37
C ARG A 25 -7.06 0.82 13.03
N SER A 26 -6.86 -0.25 12.27
CA SER A 26 -7.92 -1.19 11.89
C SER A 26 -8.20 -2.25 12.95
N GLN A 27 -7.53 -2.18 14.11
CA GLN A 27 -7.70 -3.11 15.23
C GLN A 27 -7.45 -4.57 14.84
N LEU A 28 -6.65 -4.83 13.80
CA LEU A 28 -6.33 -6.18 13.31
C LEU A 28 -5.33 -6.92 14.21
N GLN A 29 -4.98 -6.34 15.37
CA GLN A 29 -4.04 -6.88 16.36
C GLN A 29 -2.75 -7.44 15.71
N PRO A 30 -2.03 -6.62 14.91
CA PRO A 30 -0.85 -7.11 14.22
C PRO A 30 0.21 -7.59 15.22
N SER A 31 0.98 -8.60 14.80
CA SER A 31 2.21 -8.98 15.50
C SER A 31 3.11 -7.74 15.67
N PRO A 32 3.76 -7.52 16.82
CA PRO A 32 4.55 -6.31 17.11
C PRO A 32 5.90 -6.28 16.38
N VAL A 33 5.99 -6.90 15.20
CA VAL A 33 7.18 -7.00 14.38
C VAL A 33 7.25 -5.81 13.44
N GLN A 34 8.43 -5.20 13.35
CA GLN A 34 8.67 -4.12 12.40
C GLN A 34 8.71 -4.66 10.97
N VAL A 35 7.96 -4.02 10.08
CA VAL A 35 7.94 -4.25 8.65
C VAL A 35 9.08 -3.45 8.01
N PRO A 36 10.02 -4.11 7.32
CA PRO A 36 11.06 -3.38 6.60
C PRO A 36 10.45 -2.68 5.39
N ASN A 37 10.86 -1.44 5.12
CA ASN A 37 10.41 -0.72 3.94
C ASN A 37 10.75 -1.44 2.62
N PRO A 38 9.95 -1.22 1.56
CA PRO A 38 10.23 -1.79 0.24
C PRO A 38 11.62 -1.39 -0.26
N PRO A 39 12.36 -2.31 -0.88
CA PRO A 39 13.64 -1.96 -1.50
C PRO A 39 13.45 -0.91 -2.60
N SER A 40 14.28 0.12 -2.59
CA SER A 40 14.26 1.22 -3.57
C SER A 40 14.44 0.73 -5.02
N LEU A 41 15.04 -0.45 -5.21
CA LEU A 41 15.17 -1.12 -6.51
C LEU A 41 13.80 -1.32 -7.20
N ILE A 42 12.72 -1.52 -6.45
CA ILE A 42 11.36 -1.67 -7.01
C ILE A 42 10.99 -0.44 -7.85
N SER A 43 11.24 0.78 -7.35
CA SER A 43 10.99 2.02 -8.10
C SER A 43 11.82 2.14 -9.38
N SER A 44 13.02 1.54 -9.40
CA SER A 44 13.94 1.64 -10.55
C SER A 44 13.60 0.69 -11.71
N LEU A 45 12.69 -0.26 -11.51
CA LEU A 45 12.28 -1.20 -12.57
C LEU A 45 11.57 -0.45 -13.69
N SER A 46 12.09 -0.54 -14.92
CA SER A 46 11.55 0.16 -16.10
C SER A 46 10.22 -0.44 -16.57
N ASP A 47 10.07 -1.77 -16.46
CA ASP A 47 8.83 -2.44 -16.80
C ASP A 47 7.77 -2.27 -15.70
N SER A 48 6.62 -1.72 -16.10
CA SER A 48 5.52 -1.45 -15.17
C SER A 48 4.89 -2.71 -14.59
N ALA A 49 4.87 -3.82 -15.35
CA ALA A 49 4.31 -5.08 -14.88
C ALA A 49 5.23 -5.76 -13.86
N ALA A 50 6.54 -5.83 -14.15
CA ALA A 50 7.55 -6.29 -13.22
C ALA A 50 7.56 -5.48 -11.92
N ARG A 51 7.44 -4.16 -12.02
CA ARG A 51 7.34 -3.26 -10.84
C ARG A 51 6.13 -3.60 -9.97
N ARG A 52 4.94 -3.72 -10.56
CA ARG A 52 3.71 -4.08 -9.83
C ARG A 52 3.84 -5.45 -9.16
N ASN A 53 4.39 -6.44 -9.86
CA ASN A 53 4.57 -7.79 -9.31
C ASN A 53 5.54 -7.78 -8.11
N ALA A 54 6.70 -7.12 -8.24
CA ALA A 54 7.65 -6.98 -7.15
C ALA A 54 7.06 -6.26 -5.92
N LEU A 55 6.22 -5.24 -6.17
CA LEU A 55 5.51 -4.54 -5.10
C LEU A 55 4.48 -5.45 -4.40
N ASN A 56 3.66 -6.17 -5.15
CA ASN A 56 2.68 -7.11 -4.59
C ASN A 56 3.34 -8.17 -3.72
N GLN A 57 4.42 -8.79 -4.21
CA GLN A 57 5.19 -9.79 -3.44
C GLN A 57 5.75 -9.20 -2.13
N TRP A 58 6.21 -7.94 -2.17
CA TRP A 58 6.67 -7.28 -0.96
C TRP A 58 5.50 -7.00 0.01
N ILE A 59 4.34 -6.53 -0.48
CA ILE A 59 3.14 -6.29 0.36
C ILE A 59 2.67 -7.59 1.02
N GLU A 60 2.58 -8.67 0.27
CA GLU A 60 2.20 -9.99 0.80
C GLU A 60 3.18 -10.46 1.90
N SER A 61 4.49 -10.30 1.68
CA SER A 61 5.50 -10.62 2.69
C SER A 61 5.42 -9.73 3.94
N ALA A 62 5.16 -8.44 3.76
CA ALA A 62 4.97 -7.48 4.85
C ALA A 62 3.73 -7.81 5.68
N ALA A 63 2.59 -8.08 5.04
CA ALA A 63 1.36 -8.50 5.70
C ALA A 63 1.57 -9.81 6.48
N THR A 64 2.24 -10.80 5.87
CA THR A 64 2.57 -12.07 6.53
C THR A 64 3.35 -11.86 7.82
N ARG A 65 4.30 -10.91 7.86
CA ARG A 65 5.06 -10.58 9.08
C ARG A 65 4.20 -9.98 10.19
N LEU A 66 3.17 -9.22 9.81
CA LEU A 66 2.17 -8.67 10.74
C LEU A 66 1.14 -9.72 11.19
N GLY A 67 1.17 -10.94 10.64
CA GLY A 67 0.17 -11.96 10.88
C GLY A 67 -1.14 -11.73 10.11
N LEU A 68 -1.07 -10.98 9.01
CA LEU A 68 -2.20 -10.61 8.16
C LEU A 68 -2.05 -11.22 6.76
N GLU A 69 -3.17 -11.32 6.06
CA GLU A 69 -3.20 -11.66 4.63
C GLU A 69 -3.48 -10.39 3.82
N ALA A 70 -2.78 -10.24 2.70
CA ALA A 70 -3.02 -9.18 1.74
C ALA A 70 -3.50 -9.80 0.43
N GLU A 71 -4.63 -9.32 -0.08
CA GLU A 71 -5.18 -9.80 -1.35
C GLU A 71 -5.13 -8.67 -2.39
N PRO A 72 -4.46 -8.87 -3.54
CA PRO A 72 -4.46 -7.89 -4.61
C PRO A 72 -5.84 -7.84 -5.28
N SER A 73 -6.49 -6.68 -5.21
CA SER A 73 -7.79 -6.44 -5.84
C SER A 73 -7.70 -5.41 -6.96
N ALA A 74 -8.31 -5.72 -8.10
CA ALA A 74 -8.46 -4.79 -9.22
C ALA A 74 -9.89 -4.26 -9.22
N VAL A 75 -10.05 -2.95 -9.06
CA VAL A 75 -11.37 -2.32 -8.92
C VAL A 75 -11.50 -1.23 -9.99
N PRO A 76 -12.56 -1.26 -10.82
CA PRO A 76 -12.90 -0.13 -11.68
C PRO A 76 -13.09 1.13 -10.84
N TYR A 77 -12.74 2.31 -11.37
CA TYR A 77 -12.87 3.56 -10.62
C TYR A 77 -14.29 3.80 -10.06
N GLU A 78 -15.32 3.44 -10.83
CA GLU A 78 -16.73 3.49 -10.42
C GLU A 78 -17.08 2.61 -9.21
N GLY A 79 -16.29 1.57 -8.93
CA GLY A 79 -16.46 0.68 -7.79
C GLY A 79 -15.60 1.03 -6.58
N LEU A 80 -14.73 2.05 -6.68
CA LEU A 80 -13.76 2.37 -5.64
C LEU A 80 -14.43 2.79 -4.33
N GLU A 81 -15.42 3.67 -4.40
CA GLU A 81 -16.13 4.15 -3.20
C GLU A 81 -16.80 2.99 -2.46
N ARG A 82 -17.51 2.13 -3.20
CA ARG A 82 -18.13 0.93 -2.62
C ARG A 82 -17.09 -0.01 -2.03
N LEU A 83 -15.91 -0.16 -2.65
CA LEU A 83 -14.83 -0.95 -2.09
C LEU A 83 -14.33 -0.34 -0.78
N VAL A 84 -14.05 0.96 -0.73
CA VAL A 84 -13.56 1.62 0.49
C VAL A 84 -14.57 1.54 1.63
N GLU A 85 -15.88 1.60 1.33
CA GLU A 85 -16.94 1.49 2.33
C GLU A 85 -17.16 0.07 2.85
N ASN A 86 -16.96 -0.96 2.02
CA ASN A 86 -17.37 -2.33 2.33
C ASN A 86 -16.20 -3.31 2.47
N ALA A 87 -15.02 -2.96 1.99
CA ALA A 87 -13.82 -3.74 2.22
C ALA A 87 -13.26 -3.45 3.62
N GLY A 88 -12.44 -4.38 4.11
CA GLY A 88 -11.55 -4.09 5.22
C GLY A 88 -10.52 -3.02 4.87
N PRO A 89 -9.55 -2.76 5.74
CA PRO A 89 -8.46 -1.84 5.43
C PRO A 89 -7.79 -2.20 4.11
N ALA A 90 -7.59 -1.19 3.27
CA ALA A 90 -7.01 -1.33 1.95
C ALA A 90 -5.86 -0.33 1.79
N VAL A 91 -4.88 -0.72 0.97
CA VAL A 91 -3.84 0.19 0.47
C VAL A 91 -4.10 0.44 -1.00
N LEU A 92 -4.16 1.71 -1.39
CA LEU A 92 -4.42 2.13 -2.76
C LEU A 92 -3.16 2.74 -3.36
N GLN A 93 -2.71 2.22 -4.50
CA GLN A 93 -1.68 2.88 -5.30
C GLN A 93 -2.31 3.94 -6.19
N VAL A 94 -1.88 5.20 -6.04
CA VAL A 94 -2.39 6.32 -6.83
C VAL A 94 -1.66 6.36 -8.19
N PRO A 95 -2.38 6.24 -9.32
CA PRO A 95 -1.78 6.38 -10.64
C PRO A 95 -1.54 7.85 -11.01
N GLY A 96 -0.55 8.10 -11.88
CA GLY A 96 -0.37 9.40 -12.54
C GLY A 96 0.71 10.33 -11.96
N SER A 97 1.42 9.90 -10.92
CA SER A 97 2.63 10.58 -10.44
C SER A 97 3.90 9.85 -10.91
N ASP A 98 4.97 10.61 -11.17
CA ASP A 98 6.28 10.05 -11.52
C ASP A 98 6.85 9.16 -10.40
N THR A 99 6.49 9.48 -9.15
CA THR A 99 6.78 8.69 -7.96
C THR A 99 5.53 7.98 -7.46
N PRO A 100 5.58 6.67 -7.15
CA PRO A 100 4.40 5.97 -6.63
C PRO A 100 4.01 6.51 -5.26
N GLY A 101 2.73 6.90 -5.12
CA GLY A 101 2.11 7.31 -3.86
C GLY A 101 1.05 6.31 -3.41
N PHE A 102 0.89 6.18 -2.10
CA PHE A 102 -0.01 5.22 -1.48
C PHE A 102 -0.96 5.90 -0.48
N LEU A 103 -2.20 5.41 -0.41
CA LEU A 103 -3.21 5.75 0.59
C LEU A 103 -3.62 4.50 1.38
#